data_AF-M0ND00-F1
#
_entry.id   AF-M0ND00-F1
#
_cell.length_a   1.000
_cell.length_b   1.000
_cell.length_c   1.000
_cell.angle_alpha   90.00
_cell.angle_beta   90.00
_cell.angle_gamma   90.00
#
_symmetry.space_group_name_H-M   'P 1'
#
loop_
_entity.id
_entity.type
_entity.pdbx_description
1 polymer ?
#
loop_
_entity_poly.entity_id
_entity_poly.type
_entity_poly.pdbx_seq_one_letter_code
_entity_poly.pdbx_strand_id
1 'polypeptide(L)'
;MLGAVTDDGESFYCWTEENLTRYHGIRLLEALQEEFGEELVVFLDRAGYFYARDLWEFVSGERETETVGDSSVSCVRGEKLAVWYFPSKLPELNPVEGCWNQLYEWFKHRLIPDLSTLKASILGGIDAIDEPNIWNYLCSTEG
;
A
#
# COMPACT_ATOMS: atom_id res chain seq x y z
N MET A 1 -2.78 -0.88 -9.81
CA MET A 1 -3.33 -1.66 -8.68
C MET A 1 -2.70 -1.14 -7.41
N LEU A 2 -3.45 -1.12 -6.32
CA LEU A 2 -2.96 -0.85 -4.97
C LEU A 2 -3.39 -2.02 -4.09
N GLY A 3 -2.66 -2.24 -3.00
CA GLY A 3 -3.01 -3.26 -2.04
C GLY A 3 -2.47 -2.95 -0.65
N ALA A 4 -3.05 -3.62 0.34
CA ALA A 4 -2.64 -3.59 1.72
C ALA A 4 -2.78 -4.99 2.33
N VAL A 5 -1.97 -5.26 3.34
CA VAL A 5 -2.03 -6.49 4.14
C VAL A 5 -1.93 -6.11 5.62
N THR A 6 -2.67 -6.81 6.46
CA THR A 6 -2.73 -6.58 7.92
C THR A 6 -1.87 -7.59 8.67
N ASP A 7 -1.70 -7.40 9.99
CA ASP A 7 -0.91 -8.28 10.84
C ASP A 7 -1.60 -9.60 11.20
N ASP A 8 -2.93 -9.64 11.11
CA ASP A 8 -3.76 -10.82 11.30
C ASP A 8 -4.03 -11.60 10.00
N GLY A 9 -3.46 -11.15 8.88
CA GLY A 9 -3.47 -11.86 7.60
C GLY A 9 -4.67 -11.54 6.72
N GLU A 10 -5.36 -10.43 6.95
CA GLU A 10 -6.34 -9.88 6.01
C GLU A 10 -5.63 -9.06 4.91
N SER A 11 -6.30 -8.94 3.77
CA SER A 11 -5.77 -8.22 2.61
C SER A 11 -6.84 -7.39 1.92
N PHE A 12 -6.42 -6.28 1.33
CA PHE A 12 -7.26 -5.42 0.51
C PHE A 12 -6.55 -5.15 -0.80
N TYR A 13 -7.27 -5.25 -1.92
CA TYR A 13 -6.73 -4.98 -3.24
C TYR A 13 -7.71 -4.18 -4.07
N CYS A 14 -7.21 -3.14 -4.74
CA CYS A 14 -8.03 -2.35 -5.65
C CYS A 14 -7.33 -2.05 -6.97
N TRP A 15 -8.13 -1.93 -8.02
CA TRP A 15 -7.68 -1.67 -9.38
C TRP A 15 -8.14 -0.29 -9.86
N THR A 16 -7.29 0.37 -10.65
CA THR A 16 -7.65 1.57 -11.42
C THR A 16 -7.05 1.48 -12.82
N GLU A 17 -7.76 2.01 -13.80
CA GLU A 17 -7.26 2.20 -15.17
C GLU A 17 -6.52 3.53 -15.34
N GLU A 18 -6.62 4.42 -14.35
CA GLU A 18 -5.93 5.69 -14.34
C GLU A 18 -4.50 5.56 -13.83
N ASN A 19 -3.66 6.53 -14.20
CA ASN A 19 -2.35 6.66 -13.57
C ASN A 19 -2.53 7.04 -12.10
N LEU A 20 -1.76 6.39 -11.22
CA LEU A 20 -1.81 6.67 -9.79
C LEU A 20 -1.36 8.12 -9.53
N THR A 21 -2.17 8.82 -8.73
CA THR A 21 -1.95 10.20 -8.29
C THR A 21 -2.12 10.28 -6.78
N ARG A 22 -1.70 11.39 -6.18
CA ARG A 22 -1.92 11.64 -4.73
C ARG A 22 -3.37 11.48 -4.27
N TYR A 23 -4.34 11.77 -5.16
CA TYR A 23 -5.76 11.53 -4.87
C TYR A 23 -6.09 10.04 -4.72
N HIS A 24 -5.44 9.18 -5.50
CA HIS A 24 -5.57 7.74 -5.34
C HIS A 24 -4.93 7.25 -4.04
N GLY A 25 -3.83 7.88 -3.59
CA GLY A 25 -3.23 7.60 -2.29
C GLY A 25 -4.17 7.91 -1.13
N ILE A 26 -4.84 9.08 -1.16
CA ILE A 26 -5.85 9.44 -0.16
C ILE A 26 -7.03 8.47 -0.18
N ARG A 27 -7.57 8.16 -1.36
CA ARG A 27 -8.68 7.20 -1.51
C ARG A 27 -8.33 5.80 -1.02
N LEU A 28 -7.08 5.38 -1.16
CA LEU A 28 -6.63 4.12 -0.57
C LEU A 28 -6.78 4.18 0.95
N LEU A 29 -6.29 5.24 1.61
CA LEU A 29 -6.40 5.38 3.06
C LEU A 29 -7.85 5.41 3.55
N GLU A 30 -8.73 6.11 2.82
CA GLU A 30 -10.18 6.12 3.09
C GLU A 30 -10.77 4.70 3.01
N ALA A 31 -10.44 3.96 1.95
CA ALA A 31 -10.92 2.59 1.77
C ALA A 31 -10.38 1.63 2.84
N LEU A 32 -9.13 1.80 3.27
CA LEU A 32 -8.56 1.01 4.36
C LEU A 32 -9.27 1.30 5.70
N GLN A 33 -9.63 2.56 5.96
CA GLN A 33 -10.39 2.91 7.17
C GLN A 33 -11.83 2.35 7.15
N GLU A 34 -12.45 2.29 5.97
CA GLU A 34 -13.76 1.67 5.79
C GLU A 34 -13.71 0.15 5.99
N GLU A 35 -12.66 -0.50 5.47
CA GLU A 35 -12.50 -1.96 5.53
C GLU A 35 -12.02 -2.46 6.90
N PHE A 36 -10.96 -1.86 7.44
CA PHE A 36 -10.23 -2.36 8.62
C PHE A 36 -10.49 -1.55 9.89
N GLY A 37 -11.32 -0.51 9.80
CA GLY A 37 -11.71 0.33 10.93
C GLY A 37 -11.01 1.69 10.98
N GLU A 38 -11.53 2.58 11.82
CA GLU A 38 -11.15 3.99 11.77
C GLU A 38 -9.73 4.27 12.31
N GLU A 39 -9.26 3.53 13.31
CA GLU A 39 -7.96 3.75 13.97
C GLU A 39 -6.87 2.82 13.38
N LEU A 40 -6.02 3.35 12.51
CA LEU A 40 -5.04 2.55 11.76
C LEU A 40 -3.61 3.09 11.83
N VAL A 41 -2.65 2.17 11.77
CA VAL A 41 -1.23 2.45 11.49
C VAL A 41 -0.88 1.83 10.13
N VAL A 42 -0.59 2.67 9.14
CA VAL A 42 -0.33 2.23 7.76
C VAL A 42 1.13 2.47 7.41
N PHE A 43 1.79 1.46 6.85
CA PHE A 43 3.15 1.58 6.31
C PHE A 43 3.09 1.71 4.79
N LEU A 44 3.68 2.76 4.24
CA LEU A 44 3.72 3.04 2.80
C LEU A 44 5.15 3.14 2.28
N ASP A 45 5.34 2.82 1.01
CA ASP A 45 6.56 3.20 0.31
C ASP A 45 6.60 4.73 0.05
N ARG A 46 7.72 5.20 -0.52
CA ARG A 46 7.90 6.63 -0.84
C ARG A 46 7.54 6.98 -2.28
N ALA A 47 6.62 6.26 -2.92
CA ALA A 47 6.13 6.61 -4.24
C ALA A 47 5.49 8.01 -4.23
N GLY A 48 5.60 8.77 -5.33
CA GLY A 48 5.18 10.18 -5.37
C GLY A 48 3.69 10.43 -5.12
N TYR A 49 2.84 9.40 -5.20
CA TYR A 49 1.43 9.47 -4.82
C TYR A 49 1.16 9.16 -3.35
N PHE A 50 2.12 8.56 -2.63
CA PHE A 50 2.06 8.33 -1.18
C PHE A 50 2.90 9.34 -0.39
N TYR A 51 4.06 9.72 -0.91
CA TYR A 51 4.99 10.67 -0.31
C TYR A 51 4.69 12.08 -0.84
N ALA A 52 3.55 12.63 -0.44
CA ALA A 52 3.04 13.91 -0.92
C ALA A 52 2.35 14.70 0.20
N ARG A 53 2.49 16.03 0.15
CA ARG A 53 1.92 16.94 1.16
C ARG A 53 0.42 16.77 1.34
N ASP A 54 -0.35 16.62 0.25
CA ASP A 54 -1.80 16.43 0.32
C ASP A 54 -2.20 15.20 1.15
N LEU A 55 -1.42 14.12 1.10
CA LEU A 55 -1.65 12.94 1.93
C LEU A 55 -1.29 13.22 3.39
N TRP A 56 -0.22 13.96 3.65
CA TRP A 56 0.15 14.36 5.01
C TRP A 56 -0.92 15.23 5.65
N GLU A 57 -1.43 16.23 4.94
CA GLU A 57 -2.53 17.10 5.37
C GLU A 57 -3.81 16.29 5.64
N PHE A 58 -4.10 15.28 4.81
CA PHE A 58 -5.21 14.35 5.04
C PHE A 58 -5.04 13.56 6.34
N VAL A 59 -3.85 12.99 6.57
CA VAL A 59 -3.56 12.16 7.75
C VAL A 59 -3.55 12.99 9.03
N SER A 60 -2.89 14.15 9.05
CA SER A 60 -2.75 14.99 10.25
C SER A 60 -4.02 15.75 10.61
N GLY A 61 -4.94 15.97 9.66
CA GLY A 61 -6.11 16.83 9.85
C GLY A 61 -5.78 18.32 9.91
N GLU A 62 -4.51 18.70 9.80
CA GLU A 62 -4.02 20.08 9.83
C GLU A 62 -3.22 20.41 8.57
N ARG A 63 -3.45 21.62 8.05
CA ARG A 63 -2.71 22.18 6.89
C ARG A 63 -1.26 22.59 7.20
N GLU A 64 -0.82 22.44 8.44
CA GLU A 64 0.49 22.87 8.90
C GLU A 64 1.31 21.67 9.40
N THR A 65 1.84 20.89 8.46
CA THR A 65 3.14 20.32 8.75
C THR A 65 4.17 21.41 8.44
N GLU A 66 4.82 21.96 9.46
CA GLU A 66 6.15 22.56 9.31
C GLU A 66 7.07 21.47 8.74
N THR A 67 7.06 21.28 7.42
CA THR A 67 7.96 20.36 6.77
C THR A 67 9.33 21.02 6.71
N VAL A 68 10.19 20.60 7.65
CA VAL A 68 11.64 20.75 7.55
C VAL A 68 12.09 20.04 6.26
N GLY A 69 12.20 20.80 5.18
CA GLY A 69 12.87 20.45 3.92
C GLY A 69 12.75 18.99 3.45
N ASP A 70 11.63 18.65 2.83
CA ASP A 70 11.38 17.65 1.77
C ASP A 70 12.07 16.25 1.78
N SER A 71 12.81 15.86 2.82
CA SER A 71 13.65 14.64 2.80
C SER A 71 13.61 13.80 4.08
N SER A 72 12.88 14.23 5.11
CA SER A 72 12.95 13.66 6.46
C SER A 72 11.63 13.08 7.00
N VAL A 73 10.53 13.12 6.24
CA VAL A 73 9.23 12.64 6.73
C VAL A 73 9.27 11.12 6.87
N SER A 74 9.38 10.67 8.12
CA SER A 74 9.38 9.26 8.50
C SER A 74 7.99 8.79 8.94
N CYS A 75 7.19 9.71 9.46
CA CYS A 75 5.85 9.44 9.96
C CYS A 75 4.99 10.72 9.91
N VAL A 76 3.69 10.56 9.64
CA VAL A 76 2.65 11.57 9.83
C VAL A 76 1.57 10.97 10.72
N ARG A 77 1.09 11.75 11.69
CA ARG A 77 0.12 11.27 12.69
C ARG A 77 -1.05 12.24 12.78
N GLY A 78 -2.26 11.71 12.72
CA GLY A 78 -3.48 12.36 13.18
C GLY A 78 -4.14 11.54 14.28
N GLU A 79 -5.38 11.91 14.62
CA GLU A 79 -6.13 11.26 15.70
C GLU A 79 -6.49 9.79 15.37
N LYS A 80 -6.89 9.54 14.13
CA LYS A 80 -7.37 8.23 13.67
C LYS A 80 -6.39 7.47 12.80
N LEU A 81 -5.40 8.15 12.23
CA LEU A 81 -4.52 7.56 11.24
C LEU A 81 -3.08 7.96 11.50
N ALA A 82 -2.19 6.96 11.51
CA ALA A 82 -0.75 7.18 11.50
C ALA A 82 -0.15 6.51 10.28
N VAL A 83 0.56 7.29 9.46
CA VAL A 83 1.28 6.78 8.30
C VAL A 83 2.78 6.77 8.61
N TRP A 84 3.42 5.64 8.37
CA TRP A 84 4.87 5.47 8.43
C TRP A 84 5.41 5.16 7.04
N TYR A 85 6.63 5.62 6.75
CA TYR A 85 7.26 5.36 5.48
C TYR A 85 8.41 4.37 5.61
N PHE A 86 8.42 3.36 4.75
CA PHE A 86 9.59 2.51 4.58
C PHE A 86 10.82 3.35 4.15
N PRO A 87 12.04 2.89 4.47
CA PRO A 87 13.24 3.47 3.89
C PRO A 87 13.18 3.44 2.36
N SER A 88 13.77 4.45 1.71
CA SER A 88 13.78 4.50 0.26
C SER A 88 14.63 3.36 -0.32
N LYS A 89 14.18 2.82 -1.46
CA LYS A 89 14.89 1.78 -2.24
C LYS A 89 15.07 0.44 -1.52
N LEU A 90 14.24 0.13 -0.52
CA LEU A 90 14.20 -1.18 0.15
C LEU A 90 12.81 -1.83 0.00
N PRO A 91 12.41 -2.23 -1.22
CA PRO A 91 11.11 -2.88 -1.45
C PRO A 91 10.93 -4.19 -0.67
N GLU A 92 12.02 -4.87 -0.31
CA GLU A 92 12.02 -6.10 0.47
C GLU A 92 11.44 -5.95 1.88
N LEU A 93 11.29 -4.72 2.38
CA LEU A 93 10.64 -4.44 3.66
C LEU A 93 9.12 -4.27 3.54
N ASN A 94 8.60 -4.11 2.31
CA ASN A 94 7.18 -3.94 2.06
C ASN A 94 6.55 -5.32 1.80
N PRO A 95 5.70 -5.86 2.71
CA PRO A 95 5.10 -7.17 2.55
C PRO A 95 4.22 -7.28 1.29
N VAL A 96 3.64 -6.16 0.83
CA VAL A 96 2.81 -6.12 -0.39
C VAL A 96 3.63 -6.47 -1.65
N GLU A 97 4.94 -6.23 -1.67
CA GLU A 97 5.81 -6.65 -2.78
C GLU A 97 5.88 -8.18 -2.90
N GLY A 98 5.76 -8.90 -1.77
CA GLY A 98 5.63 -10.36 -1.76
C GLY A 98 4.36 -10.82 -2.50
N CYS A 99 3.24 -10.16 -2.25
CA CYS A 99 1.96 -10.42 -2.92
C CYS A 99 2.07 -10.18 -4.44
N TRP A 100 2.73 -9.09 -4.85
CA TRP A 100 2.96 -8.78 -6.27
C TRP A 100 3.84 -9.80 -6.97
N ASN A 101 4.86 -10.31 -6.30
CA ASN A 101 5.69 -11.39 -6.83
C ASN A 101 4.88 -12.67 -7.04
N GLN A 102 4.02 -13.04 -6.09
CA GLN A 102 3.12 -14.19 -6.23
C GLN A 102 2.15 -14.00 -7.41
N LEU A 103 1.51 -12.84 -7.52
CA LEU A 103 0.60 -12.53 -8.61
C LEU A 103 1.30 -12.58 -9.98
N TYR A 104 2.52 -12.02 -10.06
CA TYR A 104 3.34 -12.07 -11.26
C TYR A 104 3.66 -13.53 -11.65
N GLU A 105 4.09 -14.34 -10.70
CA GLU A 105 4.42 -15.76 -10.90
C GLU A 105 3.19 -16.60 -11.26
N TRP A 106 2.02 -16.26 -10.72
CA TRP A 106 0.74 -16.87 -11.09
C TRP A 106 0.33 -16.51 -12.53
N PHE A 107 0.57 -15.26 -12.92
CA PHE A 107 0.12 -14.71 -14.20
C PHE A 107 1.09 -14.99 -15.36
N LYS A 108 2.39 -15.13 -15.10
CA LYS A 108 3.41 -15.26 -16.15
C LYS A 108 3.09 -16.40 -17.12
N HIS A 109 3.51 -16.21 -18.37
CA HIS A 109 3.31 -17.13 -19.50
C HIS A 109 1.88 -17.27 -20.04
N ARG A 110 0.92 -16.46 -19.58
CA ARG A 110 -0.45 -16.42 -20.13
C ARG A 110 -0.58 -15.47 -21.31
N LEU A 111 -1.30 -15.91 -22.34
CA LEU A 111 -1.75 -15.05 -23.45
C LEU A 111 -3.14 -14.51 -23.12
N ILE A 112 -3.27 -13.18 -23.12
CA ILE A 112 -4.53 -12.52 -22.81
C ILE A 112 -5.05 -11.78 -24.05
N PRO A 113 -6.30 -12.07 -24.50
CA PRO A 113 -6.83 -11.54 -25.75
C PRO A 113 -7.24 -10.06 -25.68
N ASP A 114 -7.66 -9.58 -24.51
CA ASP A 114 -8.18 -8.23 -24.33
C ASP A 114 -8.08 -7.75 -22.87
N LEU A 115 -8.30 -6.45 -22.67
CA LEU A 115 -8.20 -5.81 -21.37
C LEU A 115 -9.24 -6.30 -20.34
N SER A 116 -10.43 -6.70 -20.78
CA SER A 116 -11.46 -7.22 -19.87
C SER A 116 -11.06 -8.60 -19.35
N THR A 117 -10.54 -9.44 -20.24
CA THR A 117 -9.97 -10.75 -19.87
C THR A 117 -8.75 -10.60 -18.97
N LEU A 118 -7.92 -9.58 -19.20
CA LEU A 118 -6.80 -9.26 -18.31
C LEU A 118 -7.28 -8.94 -16.89
N LYS A 119 -8.27 -8.03 -16.77
CA LYS A 119 -8.82 -7.63 -15.47
C LYS A 119 -9.42 -8.81 -14.73
N ALA A 120 -10.29 -9.59 -15.39
CA ALA A 120 -10.91 -10.76 -14.78
C ALA A 120 -9.87 -11.81 -14.35
N SER A 121 -8.83 -12.01 -15.17
CA SER A 121 -7.73 -12.92 -14.83
C SER A 121 -6.96 -12.43 -13.62
N ILE A 122 -6.58 -11.16 -13.58
CA ILE A 122 -5.83 -10.58 -12.46
C ILE A 122 -6.62 -10.68 -11.16
N LEU A 123 -7.93 -10.39 -11.19
CA LEU A 123 -8.79 -10.51 -10.01
C LEU A 123 -8.82 -11.95 -9.48
N GLY A 124 -8.99 -12.95 -10.34
CA GLY A 124 -8.91 -14.35 -9.92
C GLY A 124 -7.50 -14.81 -9.50
N GLY A 125 -6.46 -14.04 -9.85
CA GLY A 125 -5.09 -14.28 -9.39
C GLY A 125 -4.85 -13.74 -7.99
N ILE A 126 -5.55 -12.68 -7.61
CA ILE A 126 -5.50 -12.11 -6.25
C ILE A 126 -6.04 -13.13 -5.23
N ASP A 127 -7.14 -13.82 -5.56
CA ASP A 127 -7.71 -14.89 -4.72
C ASP A 127 -6.78 -16.10 -4.52
N ALA A 128 -5.69 -16.17 -5.28
CA ALA A 128 -4.70 -17.24 -5.21
C ALA A 128 -3.38 -16.82 -4.52
N ILE A 129 -3.31 -15.59 -4.00
CA ILE A 129 -2.18 -15.08 -3.23
C ILE A 129 -2.30 -15.59 -1.80
N ASP A 130 -1.20 -16.10 -1.24
CA ASP A 130 -1.09 -16.36 0.19
C ASP A 130 -0.57 -15.11 0.90
N GLU A 131 -1.31 -14.58 1.88
CA GLU A 131 -0.90 -13.39 2.62
C GLU A 131 0.41 -13.61 3.39
N PRO A 132 1.37 -12.68 3.27
CA PRO A 132 2.61 -12.74 4.04
C PRO A 132 2.34 -12.45 5.51
N ASN A 133 3.04 -13.16 6.40
CA ASN A 133 3.14 -12.72 7.78
C ASN A 133 4.02 -11.44 7.84
N ILE A 134 3.39 -10.29 8.07
CA ILE A 134 4.08 -8.99 8.03
C ILE A 134 5.18 -8.87 9.08
N TRP A 135 5.11 -9.64 10.17
CA TRP A 135 6.12 -9.62 11.23
C TRP A 135 7.48 -10.10 10.72
N ASN A 136 7.51 -10.97 9.71
CA ASN A 136 8.77 -11.39 9.06
C ASN A 136 9.48 -10.23 8.33
N TYR A 137 8.74 -9.17 7.98
CA TYR A 137 9.25 -7.99 7.28
C TYR A 137 9.62 -6.87 8.26
N LEU A 138 8.82 -6.69 9.32
CA LEU A 138 9.01 -5.63 10.31
C LEU A 138 9.98 -6.03 11.44
N CYS A 139 10.09 -7.32 11.73
CA CYS A 139 10.95 -7.88 12.75
C CYS A 139 11.81 -8.97 12.10
N SER A 140 13.08 -8.66 11.83
CA SER A 140 14.02 -9.68 11.37
C SER A 140 14.02 -10.87 12.33
N THR A 141 13.63 -12.05 11.87
CA THR A 141 13.94 -13.30 12.56
C THR A 141 15.42 -13.63 12.32
N GLU A 142 16.31 -12.81 12.86
CA GLU A 142 17.69 -13.21 13.14
C GLU A 142 17.86 -13.25 14.66
N GLY A 143 17.73 -14.46 15.19
CA GLY A 143 18.18 -14.90 16.50
C GLY A 143 18.75 -16.30 16.36
#